data_AF-A0A1C5AYV7-F1
#
_entry.id   AF-A0A1C5AYV7-F1
#
_cell.length_a   1.000
_cell.length_b   1.000
_cell.length_c   1.000
_cell.angle_alpha   90.00
_cell.angle_beta   90.00
_cell.angle_gamma   90.00
#
_symmetry.space_group_name_H-M   'P 1'
#
loop_
_entity.id
_entity.type
_entity.pdbx_description
1 polymer ?
#
loop_
_entity_poly.entity_id
_entity_poly.type
_entity_poly.pdbx_seq_one_letter_code
_entity_poly.pdbx_strand_id
1 'polypeptide(L)'
;MTPHHLWALAAAHAVRDARTRLAHLATLDHRRATDHHLQAAALLRSPTYGTRHAIGGHGDPTCGSLLLDTRPTRDTTWADLYRRSTDRIDWLASTLRCNQGPTVGRILAAIPALSPGTARIVARHLVDEDVWVRAAVRLAPAREPLDGPTPPTCPACRCRSTLHVQTAGPADTWTVICVGSRQPGQPHQPCLCTGQGCRCGMEGAVEGVAHIWPRAAVLGAVGGAR
;
A
#
# COMPACT_ATOMS: atom_id res chain seq x y z
N MET A 1 2.24 21.11 -12.04
CA MET A 1 2.75 20.00 -11.20
C MET A 1 3.80 19.22 -11.97
N THR A 2 4.93 18.88 -11.37
CA THR A 2 5.97 18.08 -12.06
C THR A 2 5.69 16.57 -11.98
N PRO A 3 6.34 15.73 -12.82
CA PRO A 3 6.24 14.27 -12.73
C PRO A 3 6.44 13.71 -11.31
N HIS A 4 7.33 14.30 -10.51
CA HIS A 4 7.55 13.87 -9.13
C HIS A 4 6.33 14.03 -8.23
N HIS A 5 5.57 15.10 -8.42
CA HIS A 5 4.35 15.34 -7.64
C HIS A 5 3.26 14.34 -8.04
N LEU A 6 3.11 14.09 -9.34
CA LEU A 6 2.18 13.09 -9.86
C LEU A 6 2.52 11.70 -9.31
N TRP A 7 3.81 11.34 -9.28
CA TRP A 7 4.27 10.06 -8.76
C TRP A 7 4.03 9.93 -7.26
N ALA A 8 4.31 10.98 -6.50
CA ALA A 8 4.05 11.03 -5.07
C ALA A 8 2.55 10.90 -4.75
N LEU A 9 1.67 11.60 -5.47
CA LEU A 9 0.22 11.52 -5.28
C LEU A 9 -0.30 10.12 -5.59
N ALA A 10 0.07 9.56 -6.74
CA ALA A 10 -0.34 8.20 -7.12
C ALA A 10 0.11 7.16 -6.09
N ALA A 11 1.36 7.27 -5.60
CA ALA A 11 1.88 6.39 -4.56
C ALA A 11 1.15 6.56 -3.21
N ALA A 12 0.86 7.80 -2.81
CA ALA A 12 0.14 8.08 -1.58
C ALA A 12 -1.30 7.51 -1.60
N HIS A 13 -1.99 7.63 -2.73
CA HIS A 13 -3.28 6.97 -2.94
C HIS A 13 -3.14 5.44 -2.87
N ALA A 14 -2.15 4.87 -3.55
CA ALA A 14 -1.96 3.41 -3.58
C ALA A 14 -1.73 2.83 -2.19
N VAL A 15 -0.85 3.47 -1.39
CA VAL A 15 -0.59 3.12 0.01
C VAL A 15 -1.86 3.23 0.85
N ARG A 16 -2.63 4.32 0.71
CA ARG A 16 -3.88 4.52 1.45
C ARG A 16 -4.86 3.37 1.21
N ASP A 17 -5.03 2.99 -0.05
CA ASP A 17 -5.97 1.95 -0.44
C ASP A 17 -5.50 0.57 0.07
N ALA A 18 -4.21 0.24 -0.07
CA ALA A 18 -3.63 -1.00 0.44
C ALA A 18 -3.71 -1.09 1.98
N ARG A 19 -3.45 0.01 2.68
CA ARG A 19 -3.57 0.10 4.14
C ARG A 19 -5.00 0.00 4.63
N THR A 20 -5.98 0.44 3.85
CA THR A 20 -7.40 0.28 4.21
C THR A 20 -7.75 -1.21 4.27
N ARG A 21 -7.23 -2.02 3.34
CA ARG A 21 -7.36 -3.48 3.40
C ARG A 21 -6.64 -4.07 4.61
N LEU A 22 -5.41 -3.63 4.89
CA LEU A 22 -4.65 -4.10 6.06
C LEU A 22 -5.37 -3.79 7.39
N ALA A 23 -5.92 -2.57 7.54
CA ALA A 23 -6.69 -2.17 8.72
C ALA A 23 -7.93 -3.06 8.92
N HIS A 24 -8.63 -3.38 7.82
CA HIS A 24 -9.77 -4.26 7.85
C HIS A 24 -9.39 -5.68 8.31
N LEU A 25 -8.28 -6.23 7.80
CA LEU A 25 -7.77 -7.55 8.25
C LEU A 25 -7.38 -7.54 9.73
N ALA A 26 -6.70 -6.49 10.20
CA ALA A 26 -6.38 -6.33 11.63
C ALA A 26 -7.63 -6.29 12.51
N THR A 27 -8.69 -5.61 12.05
CA THR A 27 -9.97 -5.55 12.77
C THR A 27 -10.65 -6.92 12.84
N LEU A 28 -10.65 -7.68 11.72
CA LEU A 28 -11.22 -9.02 11.68
C LEU A 28 -10.47 -9.99 12.61
N ASP A 29 -9.14 -9.90 12.62
CA ASP A 29 -8.28 -10.73 13.47
C ASP A 29 -8.56 -10.47 14.96
N HIS A 30 -8.66 -9.20 15.34
CA HIS A 30 -9.00 -8.80 16.70
C HIS A 30 -10.37 -9.31 17.14
N ARG A 31 -11.39 -9.24 16.26
CA ARG A 31 -12.73 -9.80 16.54
C ARG A 31 -12.67 -11.31 16.77
N ARG A 32 -11.98 -12.05 15.90
CA ARG A 32 -11.82 -13.51 16.04
C ARG A 32 -11.11 -13.89 17.34
N ALA A 33 -10.05 -13.19 17.69
CA ALA A 33 -9.34 -13.42 18.95
C ALA A 33 -10.26 -13.17 20.16
N THR A 34 -11.07 -12.11 20.10
CA THR A 34 -12.06 -11.79 21.15
C THR A 34 -13.14 -12.88 21.25
N ASP A 35 -13.71 -13.31 20.12
CA ASP A 35 -14.72 -14.37 20.07
C ASP A 35 -14.16 -15.70 20.62
N HIS A 36 -12.92 -16.05 20.26
CA HIS A 36 -12.25 -17.24 20.78
C HIS A 36 -12.06 -17.15 22.30
N HIS A 37 -11.64 -16.00 22.83
CA HIS A 37 -11.52 -15.80 24.28
C HIS A 37 -12.88 -15.90 24.99
N LEU A 38 -13.95 -15.37 24.39
CA LEU A 38 -15.30 -15.47 24.94
C LEU A 38 -15.83 -16.91 24.93
N GLN A 39 -15.57 -17.68 23.86
CA GLN A 39 -15.90 -19.10 23.78
C GLN A 39 -15.12 -19.93 24.80
N ALA A 40 -13.81 -19.71 24.94
CA ALA A 40 -12.98 -20.37 25.95
C ALA A 40 -13.47 -20.04 27.37
N ALA A 41 -13.86 -18.77 27.62
CA ALA A 41 -14.43 -18.37 28.91
C ALA A 41 -15.76 -19.08 29.22
N ALA A 42 -16.56 -19.45 28.22
CA ALA A 42 -17.78 -20.24 28.42
C ALA A 42 -17.47 -21.70 28.80
N LEU A 43 -16.43 -22.30 28.22
CA LEU A 43 -15.97 -23.65 28.59
C LEU A 43 -15.41 -23.71 30.02
N LEU A 44 -14.77 -22.62 30.48
CA LEU A 44 -14.30 -22.47 31.86
C LEU A 44 -15.45 -22.28 32.86
N ARG A 45 -16.67 -21.95 32.42
CA ARG A 45 -17.89 -21.86 33.25
C ARG A 45 -18.65 -23.19 33.33
N SER A 46 -17.94 -24.31 33.22
CA SER A 46 -18.53 -25.61 33.48
C SER A 46 -19.11 -25.68 34.92
N PRO A 47 -20.38 -26.11 35.11
CA PRO A 47 -20.99 -26.23 36.43
C PRO A 47 -20.30 -27.31 37.30
N THR A 48 -19.44 -28.16 36.72
CA THR A 48 -18.74 -29.22 37.46
C THR A 48 -17.64 -28.69 38.39
N TYR A 49 -17.23 -27.43 38.27
CA TYR A 49 -16.31 -26.79 39.23
C TYR A 49 -17.02 -26.24 40.49
N GLY A 50 -18.34 -26.41 40.60
CA GLY A 50 -19.18 -25.72 41.59
C GLY A 50 -19.92 -26.58 42.61
N THR A 51 -19.89 -27.92 42.57
CA THR A 51 -20.47 -28.74 43.65
C THR A 51 -19.42 -29.07 44.69
N ARG A 52 -19.24 -28.16 45.65
CA ARG A 52 -18.58 -28.46 46.93
C ARG A 52 -19.47 -29.43 47.71
N HIS A 53 -19.25 -30.73 47.56
CA HIS A 53 -19.59 -31.64 48.65
C HIS A 53 -18.51 -31.46 49.71
N ALA A 54 -18.81 -30.60 50.69
CA ALA A 54 -18.04 -30.49 51.92
C ALA A 54 -18.18 -31.80 52.70
N ILE A 55 -17.37 -32.80 52.33
CA ILE A 55 -17.08 -33.96 53.17
C ILE A 55 -15.58 -34.15 53.10
N GLY A 56 -14.93 -34.00 54.25
CA GLY A 56 -13.49 -33.89 54.41
C GLY A 56 -12.70 -34.99 53.70
N GLY A 57 -11.71 -34.55 52.95
CA GLY A 57 -10.61 -35.34 52.43
C GLY A 57 -9.62 -34.34 51.83
N HIS A 58 -8.35 -34.45 52.17
CA HIS A 58 -7.26 -33.64 51.59
C HIS A 58 -7.14 -33.92 50.09
N GLY A 59 -8.07 -33.38 49.31
CA GLY A 59 -7.94 -33.24 47.88
C GLY A 59 -7.18 -31.95 47.65
N ASP A 60 -5.86 -32.00 47.74
CA ASP A 60 -5.05 -31.02 47.01
C ASP A 60 -5.49 -31.14 45.56
N PRO A 61 -6.07 -30.09 44.94
CA PRO A 61 -6.09 -30.06 43.50
C PRO A 61 -4.62 -29.93 43.14
N THR A 62 -3.96 -31.04 42.82
CA THR A 62 -2.85 -30.96 41.90
C THR A 62 -3.44 -30.23 40.72
N CYS A 63 -3.05 -28.96 40.57
CA CYS A 63 -3.11 -28.26 39.31
C CYS A 63 -2.43 -29.22 38.35
N GLY A 64 -3.23 -30.05 37.68
CA GLY A 64 -3.00 -30.42 36.30
C GLY A 64 -2.95 -29.09 35.59
N SER A 65 -1.79 -28.44 35.72
CA SER A 65 -1.30 -27.42 34.85
C SER A 65 -1.53 -28.05 33.50
N LEU A 66 -2.65 -27.65 32.89
CA LEU A 66 -2.77 -27.56 31.46
C LEU A 66 -1.51 -26.78 31.08
N LEU A 67 -0.42 -27.53 30.89
CA LEU A 67 0.72 -27.17 30.09
C LEU A 67 0.12 -26.98 28.71
N LEU A 68 -0.55 -25.84 28.54
CA LEU A 68 -0.64 -25.13 27.30
C LEU A 68 0.82 -24.79 27.00
N ASP A 69 1.54 -25.80 26.52
CA ASP A 69 2.90 -25.73 25.99
C ASP A 69 2.88 -25.03 24.62
N THR A 70 1.85 -24.22 24.38
CA THR A 70 1.85 -23.18 23.38
C THR A 70 2.65 -22.01 23.95
N ARG A 71 3.99 -22.09 23.80
CA ARG A 71 4.76 -20.87 23.58
C ARG A 71 3.96 -20.03 22.57
N PRO A 72 3.68 -18.74 22.83
CA PRO A 72 3.05 -17.93 21.83
C PRO A 72 3.99 -17.95 20.61
N THR A 73 3.56 -18.62 19.54
CA THR A 73 4.17 -18.45 18.24
C THR A 73 4.15 -16.95 18.02
N ARG A 74 5.32 -16.35 17.84
CA ARG A 74 5.43 -14.93 17.54
C ARG A 74 5.03 -14.72 16.08
N ASP A 75 3.81 -15.11 15.75
CA ASP A 75 3.19 -14.89 14.46
C ASP A 75 2.92 -13.39 14.42
N THR A 76 3.67 -12.66 13.59
CA THR A 76 3.38 -11.26 13.31
C THR A 76 1.91 -11.13 12.92
N THR A 77 1.13 -10.49 13.79
CA THR A 77 -0.31 -10.33 13.58
C THR A 77 -0.57 -9.25 12.54
N TRP A 78 -1.77 -9.23 11.96
CA TRP A 78 -2.18 -8.13 11.07
C TRP A 78 -2.12 -6.77 11.79
N ALA A 79 -2.35 -6.75 13.11
CA ALA A 79 -2.23 -5.55 13.93
C ALA A 79 -0.77 -5.07 14.05
N ASP A 80 0.19 -5.99 14.19
CA ASP A 80 1.61 -5.64 14.23
C ASP A 80 2.08 -5.04 12.89
N LEU A 81 1.65 -5.65 11.77
CA LEU A 81 1.93 -5.14 10.43
C LEU A 81 1.31 -3.75 10.21
N TYR A 82 0.06 -3.56 10.65
CA TYR A 82 -0.62 -2.27 10.55
C TYR A 82 0.06 -1.18 11.39
N ARG A 83 0.48 -1.51 12.62
CA ARG A 83 1.24 -0.60 13.49
C ARG A 83 2.57 -0.22 12.86
N ARG A 84 3.36 -1.19 12.39
CA ARG A 84 4.63 -0.94 11.69
C ARG A 84 4.46 -0.03 10.46
N SER A 85 3.43 -0.27 9.67
CA SER A 85 3.11 0.63 8.55
C SER A 85 2.75 2.03 9.05
N THR A 86 1.96 2.14 10.12
CA THR A 86 1.55 3.43 10.71
C THR A 86 2.76 4.22 11.19
N ASP A 87 3.65 3.61 11.96
CA ASP A 87 4.88 4.24 12.44
C ASP A 87 5.75 4.74 11.28
N ARG A 88 5.84 3.95 10.19
CA ARG A 88 6.59 4.33 8.99
C ARG A 88 6.02 5.58 8.30
N ILE A 89 4.69 5.66 8.16
CA ILE A 89 4.04 6.80 7.52
C ILE A 89 4.03 8.02 8.46
N ASP A 90 3.84 7.83 9.76
CA ASP A 90 3.91 8.93 10.73
C ASP A 90 5.33 9.51 10.81
N TRP A 91 6.37 8.66 10.76
CA TRP A 91 7.76 9.12 10.61
C TRP A 91 7.92 9.98 9.35
N LEU A 92 7.40 9.55 8.20
CA LEU A 92 7.48 10.31 6.95
C LEU A 92 6.72 11.64 7.06
N ALA A 93 5.51 11.63 7.63
CA ALA A 93 4.70 12.82 7.85
C ALA A 93 5.37 13.82 8.80
N SER A 94 6.03 13.33 9.86
CA SER A 94 6.78 14.16 10.80
C SER A 94 8.01 14.81 10.14
N THR A 95 8.71 14.06 9.29
CA THR A 95 9.87 14.55 8.52
C THR A 95 9.44 15.67 7.57
N LEU A 96 8.24 15.58 7.00
CA LEU A 96 7.63 16.60 6.14
C LEU A 96 6.95 17.73 6.91
N ARG A 97 6.93 17.69 8.25
CA ARG A 97 6.25 18.66 9.12
C ARG A 97 4.77 18.82 8.77
N CYS A 98 4.08 17.72 8.50
CA CYS A 98 2.65 17.71 8.19
C CYS A 98 1.82 17.80 9.47
N ASN A 99 1.18 18.95 9.71
CA ASN A 99 0.61 19.29 11.03
C ASN A 99 -0.86 18.86 11.25
N GLN A 100 -1.60 18.43 10.22
CA GLN A 100 -3.06 18.19 10.34
C GLN A 100 -3.58 17.00 9.52
N GLY A 101 -4.54 16.24 10.07
CA GLY A 101 -5.32 15.19 9.38
C GLY A 101 -5.01 13.74 9.78
N PRO A 102 -5.66 12.72 9.20
CA PRO A 102 -5.29 11.31 9.36
C PRO A 102 -3.98 10.99 8.61
N THR A 103 -3.15 10.08 9.13
CA THR A 103 -1.74 9.81 8.75
C THR A 103 -1.40 9.97 7.25
N VAL A 104 -1.93 9.14 6.35
CA VAL A 104 -1.66 9.25 4.90
C VAL A 104 -2.30 10.50 4.27
N GLY A 105 -3.43 10.95 4.81
CA GLY A 105 -4.14 12.15 4.36
C GLY A 105 -3.31 13.43 4.52
N ARG A 106 -2.51 13.54 5.58
CA ARG A 106 -1.63 14.71 5.77
C ARG A 106 -0.55 14.80 4.70
N ILE A 107 0.02 13.65 4.32
CA ILE A 107 1.03 13.57 3.25
C ILE A 107 0.39 13.93 1.91
N LEU A 108 -0.81 13.40 1.61
CA LEU A 108 -1.56 13.75 0.40
C LEU A 108 -1.75 15.27 0.26
N ALA A 109 -2.16 15.94 1.33
CA ALA A 109 -2.34 17.40 1.35
C ALA A 109 -1.01 18.18 1.21
N ALA A 110 0.09 17.64 1.71
CA ALA A 110 1.40 18.32 1.66
C ALA A 110 2.10 18.19 0.30
N ILE A 111 1.86 17.10 -0.44
CA ILE A 111 2.58 16.80 -1.70
C ILE A 111 2.63 17.96 -2.68
N PRO A 112 1.53 18.68 -3.01
CA PRO A 112 1.56 19.76 -3.99
C PRO A 112 2.51 20.92 -3.66
N ALA A 113 2.83 21.13 -2.38
CA ALA A 113 3.69 22.20 -1.90
C ALA A 113 5.17 21.78 -1.77
N LEU A 114 5.50 20.51 -2.02
CA LEU A 114 6.87 20.01 -1.90
C LEU A 114 7.77 20.53 -3.03
N SER A 115 9.08 20.58 -2.77
CA SER A 115 10.03 20.70 -3.87
C SER A 115 10.02 19.42 -4.73
N PRO A 116 10.31 19.48 -6.04
CA PRO A 116 10.34 18.28 -6.89
C PRO A 116 11.29 17.19 -6.37
N GLY A 117 12.45 17.57 -5.82
CA GLY A 117 13.41 16.63 -5.24
C GLY A 117 12.88 15.94 -3.99
N THR A 118 12.19 16.68 -3.11
CA THR A 118 11.52 16.12 -1.94
C THR A 118 10.37 15.19 -2.37
N ALA A 119 9.54 15.61 -3.31
CA ALA A 119 8.44 14.81 -3.85
C ALA A 119 8.94 13.46 -4.42
N ARG A 120 10.08 13.45 -5.10
CA ARG A 120 10.74 12.21 -5.59
C ARG A 120 11.09 11.24 -4.46
N ILE A 121 11.69 11.75 -3.38
CA ILE A 121 12.10 10.94 -2.23
C ILE A 121 10.87 10.39 -1.49
N VAL A 122 9.87 11.25 -1.28
CA VAL A 122 8.58 10.87 -0.68
C VAL A 122 7.90 9.78 -1.50
N ALA A 123 7.82 9.97 -2.82
CA ALA A 123 7.23 8.97 -3.71
C ALA A 123 7.93 7.61 -3.61
N ARG A 124 9.27 7.58 -3.53
CA ARG A 124 10.03 6.33 -3.35
C ARG A 124 9.65 5.62 -2.04
N HIS A 125 9.64 6.35 -0.92
CA HIS A 125 9.23 5.78 0.36
C HIS A 125 7.80 5.23 0.35
N LEU A 126 6.88 5.94 -0.33
CA LEU A 126 5.51 5.50 -0.45
C LEU A 126 5.37 4.27 -1.37
N VAL A 127 6.09 4.21 -2.48
CA VAL A 127 6.10 3.03 -3.36
C VAL A 127 6.66 1.81 -2.64
N ASP A 128 7.77 1.97 -1.91
CA ASP A 128 8.36 0.87 -1.14
C ASP A 128 7.36 0.33 -0.10
N GLU A 129 6.64 1.23 0.57
CA GLU A 129 5.62 0.84 1.54
C GLU A 129 4.39 0.23 0.88
N ASP A 130 3.92 0.73 -0.27
CA ASP A 130 2.81 0.14 -1.03
C ASP A 130 3.12 -1.29 -1.46
N VAL A 131 4.31 -1.51 -2.04
CA VAL A 131 4.77 -2.83 -2.47
C VAL A 131 4.79 -3.80 -1.29
N TRP A 132 5.33 -3.35 -0.14
CA TRP A 132 5.38 -4.17 1.06
C TRP A 132 3.98 -4.51 1.60
N VAL A 133 3.10 -3.51 1.77
CA VAL A 133 1.74 -3.73 2.29
C VAL A 133 0.94 -4.62 1.34
N ARG A 134 0.97 -4.34 0.03
CA ARG A 134 0.25 -5.14 -0.98
C ARG A 134 0.73 -6.57 -1.01
N ALA A 135 2.04 -6.81 -0.90
CA ALA A 135 2.59 -8.16 -0.81
C ALA A 135 2.06 -8.89 0.44
N ALA A 136 2.07 -8.22 1.60
CA ALA A 136 1.54 -8.79 2.84
C ALA A 136 0.06 -9.16 2.74
N VAL A 137 -0.77 -8.31 2.14
CA VAL A 137 -2.22 -8.54 2.01
C VAL A 137 -2.63 -9.22 0.69
N ARG A 138 -1.66 -9.68 -0.10
CA ARG A 138 -1.85 -10.35 -1.41
C ARG A 138 -2.72 -9.55 -2.40
N LEU A 139 -2.52 -8.24 -2.45
CA LEU A 139 -3.18 -7.36 -3.43
C LEU A 139 -2.37 -7.27 -4.71
N ALA A 140 -3.05 -7.24 -5.86
CA ALA A 140 -2.44 -6.89 -7.13
C ALA A 140 -1.93 -5.42 -7.11
N PRO A 141 -0.96 -5.07 -7.97
CA PRO A 141 -0.56 -3.67 -8.16
C PRO A 141 -1.77 -2.78 -8.49
N ALA A 142 -1.81 -1.55 -7.97
CA ALA A 142 -2.85 -0.56 -8.32
C ALA A 142 -2.61 0.07 -9.69
N ARG A 143 -2.57 -0.77 -10.72
CA ARG A 143 -2.45 -0.35 -12.10
C ARG A 143 -3.12 -1.35 -13.04
N GLU A 144 -3.64 -0.84 -14.13
CA GLU A 144 -4.29 -1.63 -15.17
C GLU A 144 -3.69 -1.27 -16.53
N PRO A 145 -3.67 -2.19 -17.51
CA PRO A 145 -3.34 -1.83 -18.88
C PRO A 145 -4.19 -0.65 -19.34
N LEU A 146 -3.58 0.30 -20.04
CA LEU A 146 -4.34 1.40 -20.64
C LEU A 146 -5.05 0.88 -21.88
N ASP A 147 -6.25 0.34 -21.67
CA ASP A 147 -7.09 -0.23 -22.72
C ASP A 147 -7.86 0.84 -23.50
N GLY A 148 -8.00 0.62 -24.80
CA GLY A 148 -8.74 1.48 -25.72
C GLY A 148 -8.87 0.83 -27.10
N PRO A 149 -9.73 1.35 -28.00
CA PRO A 149 -9.93 0.80 -29.35
C PRO A 149 -8.63 0.73 -30.17
N THR A 150 -7.64 1.55 -29.80
CA THR A 150 -6.25 1.40 -30.20
C THR A 150 -5.38 1.65 -28.98
N PRO A 151 -4.53 0.71 -28.55
CA PRO A 151 -3.69 0.91 -27.38
C PRO A 151 -2.75 2.10 -27.63
N PRO A 152 -2.73 3.12 -26.75
CA PRO A 152 -1.90 4.29 -26.93
C PRO A 152 -0.43 3.92 -26.96
N THR A 153 0.31 4.64 -27.78
CA THR A 153 1.74 4.40 -27.97
C THR A 153 2.51 5.23 -26.95
N CYS A 154 3.48 4.62 -26.25
CA CYS A 154 4.36 5.37 -25.35
C CYS A 154 5.08 6.50 -26.13
N PRO A 155 4.97 7.78 -25.73
CA PRO A 155 5.62 8.89 -26.44
C PRO A 155 7.16 8.76 -26.51
N ALA A 156 7.76 8.11 -25.50
CA ALA A 156 9.20 7.92 -25.38
C ALA A 156 9.72 6.73 -26.21
N CYS A 157 9.28 5.50 -25.93
CA CYS A 157 9.80 4.30 -26.59
C CYS A 157 9.02 3.88 -27.84
N ARG A 158 7.87 4.50 -28.13
CA ARG A 158 6.98 4.16 -29.25
C ARG A 158 6.41 2.75 -29.25
N CYS A 159 6.54 2.02 -28.15
CA CYS A 159 6.00 0.67 -28.03
C CYS A 159 4.50 0.71 -27.70
N ARG A 160 3.74 -0.08 -28.46
CA ARG A 160 2.30 -0.32 -28.22
C ARG A 160 2.17 -1.31 -27.05
N SER A 161 1.12 -1.15 -26.24
CA SER A 161 0.79 -2.08 -25.14
C SER A 161 1.70 -2.04 -23.89
N THR A 162 2.47 -0.98 -23.70
CA THR A 162 3.36 -0.82 -22.52
C THR A 162 2.87 0.20 -21.51
N LEU A 163 1.75 0.87 -21.82
CA LEU A 163 1.18 1.90 -20.98
C LEU A 163 0.20 1.28 -20.00
N HIS A 164 0.36 1.65 -18.74
CA HIS A 164 -0.55 1.30 -17.66
C HIS A 164 -1.09 2.56 -17.01
N VAL A 165 -2.36 2.54 -16.65
CA VAL A 165 -2.96 3.55 -15.80
C VAL A 165 -2.73 3.14 -14.35
N GLN A 166 -2.20 4.05 -13.54
CA GLN A 166 -2.23 3.90 -12.08
C GLN A 166 -3.63 4.26 -11.60
N THR A 167 -4.33 3.27 -11.06
CA THR A 167 -5.77 3.35 -10.75
C THR A 167 -6.05 3.69 -9.28
N ALA A 168 -5.00 3.99 -8.51
CA ALA A 168 -5.16 4.41 -7.12
C ALA A 168 -5.71 5.83 -7.03
N GLY A 169 -6.75 6.02 -6.22
CA GLY A 169 -7.38 7.32 -6.00
C GLY A 169 -8.46 7.70 -7.05
N PRO A 170 -8.96 8.95 -6.98
CA PRO A 170 -9.97 9.48 -7.91
C PRO A 170 -9.52 9.45 -9.38
N ALA A 171 -10.45 9.19 -10.30
CA ALA A 171 -10.15 8.94 -11.72
C ALA A 171 -9.55 10.13 -12.48
N ASP A 172 -9.81 11.34 -12.01
CA ASP A 172 -9.24 12.61 -12.48
C ASP A 172 -7.76 12.78 -12.07
N THR A 173 -7.33 12.10 -11.00
CA THR A 173 -5.94 12.10 -10.52
C THR A 173 -5.10 10.94 -11.07
N TRP A 174 -5.71 10.04 -11.85
CA TRP A 174 -5.01 8.89 -12.42
C TRP A 174 -3.88 9.33 -13.34
N THR A 175 -2.78 8.60 -13.24
CA THR A 175 -1.57 8.83 -14.02
C THR A 175 -1.31 7.63 -14.92
N VAL A 176 -0.59 7.85 -16.01
CA VAL A 176 -0.17 6.82 -16.94
C VAL A 176 1.33 6.65 -16.82
N ILE A 177 1.79 5.41 -16.77
CA ILE A 177 3.21 5.06 -16.75
C ILE A 177 3.52 4.10 -17.89
N CYS A 178 4.74 4.16 -18.41
CA CYS A 178 5.27 3.13 -19.29
C CYS A 178 5.98 2.09 -18.44
N VAL A 179 5.45 0.86 -18.38
CA VAL A 179 6.18 -0.24 -17.74
C VAL A 179 7.34 -0.72 -18.63
N GLY A 180 7.30 -0.42 -19.93
CA GLY A 180 8.32 -0.82 -20.90
C GLY A 180 7.95 -2.13 -21.59
N SER A 181 8.53 -2.37 -22.76
CA SER A 181 8.46 -3.62 -23.53
C SER A 181 9.88 -4.07 -23.83
N ARG A 182 10.26 -5.28 -23.44
CA ARG A 182 11.63 -5.78 -23.63
C ARG A 182 11.85 -6.49 -24.99
N GLN A 183 13.13 -6.82 -25.25
CA GLN A 183 13.58 -8.05 -25.93
C GLN A 183 14.47 -8.93 -24.99
N PRO A 184 14.73 -10.23 -25.30
CA PRO A 184 15.09 -11.30 -24.33
C PRO A 184 16.45 -11.12 -23.62
N GLY A 185 16.51 -11.42 -22.32
CA GLY A 185 17.77 -11.66 -21.58
C GLY A 185 18.20 -10.64 -20.52
N GLN A 186 17.55 -9.48 -20.38
CA GLN A 186 17.95 -8.45 -19.40
C GLN A 186 16.82 -7.98 -18.48
N PRO A 187 17.08 -7.58 -17.22
CA PRO A 187 16.06 -7.07 -16.31
C PRO A 187 15.38 -5.79 -16.82
N HIS A 188 14.09 -5.64 -16.49
CA HIS A 188 13.09 -4.72 -17.07
C HIS A 188 13.36 -3.27 -16.68
N GLN A 189 13.54 -2.37 -17.64
CA GLN A 189 13.62 -0.93 -17.35
C GLN A 189 12.36 -0.20 -17.87
N PRO A 190 11.57 0.43 -16.98
CA PRO A 190 10.57 1.41 -17.42
C PRO A 190 11.27 2.56 -18.14
N CYS A 191 10.58 3.21 -19.09
CA CYS A 191 11.18 4.32 -19.83
C CYS A 191 11.48 5.49 -18.88
N LEU A 192 12.76 5.84 -18.76
CA LEU A 192 13.22 6.97 -17.97
C LEU A 192 13.32 8.22 -18.84
N CYS A 193 13.08 9.36 -18.23
CA CYS A 193 13.28 10.66 -18.83
C CYS A 193 14.77 10.95 -18.97
N THR A 194 15.15 11.53 -20.10
CA THR A 194 16.52 11.91 -20.44
C THR A 194 16.76 13.40 -20.23
N GLY A 195 15.89 14.09 -19.48
CA GLY A 195 15.97 15.54 -19.25
C GLY A 195 15.44 16.38 -20.41
N GLN A 196 15.99 17.59 -20.57
CA GLN A 196 15.56 18.56 -21.58
C GLN A 196 15.67 17.97 -23.00
N GLY A 197 14.62 18.13 -23.81
CA GLY A 197 14.55 17.53 -25.15
C GLY A 197 14.10 16.06 -25.18
N CYS A 198 13.74 15.47 -24.03
CA CYS A 198 13.15 14.13 -24.01
C CYS A 198 11.83 14.11 -24.80
N ARG A 199 11.67 13.10 -25.65
CA ARG A 199 10.46 12.91 -26.49
C ARG A 199 9.19 12.59 -25.70
N CYS A 200 9.29 12.43 -24.38
CA CYS A 200 8.16 12.16 -23.51
C CYS A 200 7.19 13.34 -23.36
N GLY A 201 7.60 14.56 -23.72
CA GLY A 201 6.74 15.75 -23.66
C GLY A 201 6.33 16.17 -22.25
N MET A 202 7.00 15.67 -21.22
CA MET A 202 6.72 16.02 -19.82
C MET A 202 7.19 17.43 -19.50
N GLU A 203 6.29 18.25 -18.96
CA GLU A 203 6.67 19.52 -18.33
C GLU A 203 7.60 19.27 -17.13
N GLY A 204 8.68 20.06 -17.05
CA GLY A 204 9.70 19.87 -16.03
C GLY A 204 10.39 18.51 -16.16
N ALA A 205 10.86 18.18 -17.36
CA ALA A 205 11.60 16.95 -17.65
C ALA A 205 12.79 16.78 -16.68
N VAL A 206 12.82 15.66 -15.96
CA VAL A 206 13.86 15.34 -14.97
C VAL A 206 14.56 14.05 -15.38
N GLU A 207 15.87 14.14 -15.60
CA GLU A 207 16.68 13.00 -16.00
C GLU A 207 16.64 11.83 -14.98
N GLY A 208 16.56 10.60 -15.48
CA GLY A 208 16.57 9.37 -14.69
C GLY A 208 15.25 8.99 -14.03
N VAL A 209 14.17 9.74 -14.27
CA VAL A 209 12.86 9.53 -13.63
C VAL A 209 11.92 8.81 -14.58
N ALA A 210 11.16 7.83 -14.08
CA ALA A 210 10.15 7.16 -14.89
C ALA A 210 9.15 8.17 -15.45
N HIS A 211 8.79 8.01 -16.72
CA HIS A 211 7.75 8.83 -17.31
C HIS A 211 6.40 8.56 -16.66
N ILE A 212 5.78 9.64 -16.19
CA ILE A 212 4.47 9.61 -15.57
C ILE A 212 3.65 10.80 -16.08
N TRP A 213 2.54 10.53 -16.73
CA TRP A 213 1.70 11.54 -17.35
C TRP A 213 0.34 11.60 -16.65
N PRO A 214 -0.33 12.76 -16.57
CA PRO A 214 -1.75 12.80 -16.25
C PRO A 214 -2.54 11.99 -17.29
N ARG A 215 -3.49 11.15 -16.85
CA ARG A 215 -4.30 10.32 -17.75
C ARG A 215 -5.03 11.16 -18.81
N ALA A 216 -5.58 12.30 -18.43
CA ALA A 216 -6.27 13.20 -19.34
C ALA A 216 -5.36 13.70 -20.49
N ALA A 217 -4.07 13.95 -20.20
CA ALA A 217 -3.12 14.40 -21.22
C ALA A 217 -2.82 13.29 -22.25
N VAL A 218 -2.70 12.04 -21.80
CA VAL A 218 -2.46 10.89 -22.70
C VAL A 218 -3.68 10.59 -23.55
N LEU A 219 -4.88 10.63 -22.97
CA LEU A 219 -6.13 10.40 -23.71
C LEU A 219 -6.45 11.55 -24.67
N GLY A 220 -6.23 12.80 -24.27
CA GLY A 220 -6.45 13.99 -25.10
C GLY A 220 -5.50 14.05 -26.30
N ALA A 221 -4.24 13.66 -26.13
CA ALA A 221 -3.27 13.58 -27.24
C ALA A 221 -3.64 12.52 -28.29
N VAL A 222 -4.37 11.46 -27.91
CA VAL A 222 -4.88 10.44 -28.84
C VAL A 222 -6.15 10.91 -29.56
N GLY A 223 -6.95 11.79 -28.95
CA GLY A 223 -8.13 12.39 -29.57
C GLY A 223 -7.84 13.55 -30.54
N GLY A 224 -6.67 14.18 -30.44
CA GLY A 224 -6.24 15.31 -31.27
C GLY A 224 -5.36 14.96 -32.46
N ALA A 225 -5.01 13.69 -32.66
CA ALA A 225 -4.31 13.23 -33.87
C ALA A 225 -5.33 12.94 -34.98
N ARG A 226 -5.83 13.99 -35.60
CA ARG A 226 -6.48 13.94 -36.92
C ARG A 226 -5.86 14.98 -37.83
#